data_AF-A0AAW7G3Z9-F1
#
_entry.id   AF-A0AAW7G3Z9-F1
#
_cell.length_a   1.000
_cell.length_b   1.000
_cell.length_c   1.000
_cell.angle_alpha   90.00
_cell.angle_beta   90.00
_cell.angle_gamma   90.00
#
_symmetry.space_group_name_H-M   'P 1'
#
loop_
_entity.id
_entity.type
_entity.pdbx_description
1 polymer ?
#
loop_
_entity_poly.entity_id
_entity_poly.type
_entity_poly.pdbx_seq_one_letter_code
_entity_poly.pdbx_strand_id
1 'polypeptide(L)'
;MTEKQILKAFHIQGDEYGIVRFATSNVVARREGAQELEEEFSGISCKRMPGADKYAELGKVPGHALVEEFGWWQECAYCQCHVDNETEGRVWDGDTAYCDAECQARWMNYLIDAETERQRIKAAELEAIEKAIAKFPGITDVIAHQNFKKEIVVYFRFPGGTERASWPLGADSVGVGHGDSEPLKAYLQSIRKDATQ
;
A
#
# COMPACT_ATOMS: atom_id res chain seq x y z
N MET A 1 13.18 -3.93 -36.06
CA MET A 1 13.47 -2.69 -35.31
C MET A 1 12.15 -1.98 -35.15
N THR A 2 11.53 -2.06 -33.97
CA THR A 2 10.27 -1.39 -33.69
C THR A 2 10.53 0.13 -33.64
N GLU A 3 9.80 0.88 -34.45
CA GLU A 3 9.84 2.35 -34.45
C GLU A 3 9.52 2.85 -33.03
N LYS A 4 10.42 3.65 -32.44
CA LYS A 4 10.17 4.25 -31.11
C LYS A 4 8.97 5.17 -31.26
N GLN A 5 7.82 4.76 -30.74
CA GLN A 5 6.62 5.59 -30.78
C GLN A 5 6.89 6.88 -30.01
N ILE A 6 6.74 8.02 -30.71
CA ILE A 6 6.94 9.33 -30.12
C ILE A 6 5.72 9.64 -29.25
N LEU A 7 5.92 9.60 -27.93
CA LEU A 7 4.90 9.98 -26.96
C LEU A 7 4.83 11.50 -26.85
N LYS A 8 3.61 12.01 -26.69
CA LYS A 8 3.29 13.44 -26.51
C LYS A 8 2.51 13.60 -25.22
N ALA A 9 2.72 14.71 -24.52
CA ALA A 9 2.02 15.01 -23.27
C ALA A 9 0.61 15.54 -23.54
N PHE A 10 -0.36 15.03 -22.80
CA PHE A 10 -1.74 15.49 -22.81
C PHE A 10 -2.16 15.79 -21.39
N HIS A 11 -2.77 16.96 -21.18
CA HIS A 11 -3.49 17.31 -19.97
C HIS A 11 -4.88 16.69 -20.03
N ILE A 12 -5.19 15.83 -19.07
CA ILE A 12 -6.53 15.30 -18.84
C ILE A 12 -7.05 16.00 -17.58
N GLN A 13 -8.21 16.62 -17.70
CA GLN A 13 -8.88 17.30 -16.58
C GLN A 13 -10.19 16.59 -16.29
N GLY A 14 -10.32 16.07 -15.07
CA GLY A 14 -11.57 15.62 -14.47
C GLY A 14 -12.25 16.74 -13.69
N ASP A 15 -13.20 16.38 -12.83
CA ASP A 15 -13.99 17.34 -12.04
C ASP A 15 -13.13 18.01 -10.97
N GLU A 16 -12.38 17.22 -10.20
CA GLU A 16 -11.53 17.72 -9.11
C GLU A 16 -10.03 17.73 -9.48
N TYR A 17 -9.54 16.67 -10.13
CA TYR A 17 -8.12 16.47 -10.40
C TYR A 17 -7.77 16.50 -11.89
N GLY A 18 -6.55 16.95 -12.17
CA GLY A 18 -5.94 16.87 -13.50
C GLY A 18 -4.71 15.96 -13.48
N ILE A 19 -4.42 15.31 -14.60
CA ILE A 19 -3.21 14.51 -14.80
C ILE A 19 -2.56 14.81 -16.15
N VAL A 20 -1.28 14.50 -16.28
CA VAL A 20 -0.57 14.51 -17.57
C VAL A 20 -0.32 13.08 -18.04
N ARG A 21 -0.80 12.74 -19.23
CA ARG A 21 -0.54 11.45 -19.89
C ARG A 21 0.35 11.59 -21.10
N PHE A 22 1.33 10.70 -21.21
CA PHE A 22 2.18 10.58 -22.39
C PHE A 22 1.63 9.50 -23.31
N ALA A 23 1.09 9.89 -24.46
CA ALA A 23 0.49 8.97 -25.41
C ALA A 23 0.84 9.34 -26.85
N THR A 24 0.62 8.42 -27.78
CA THR A 24 0.81 8.65 -29.22
C THR A 24 -0.30 9.50 -29.83
N SER A 25 -1.48 9.56 -29.20
CA SER A 25 -2.65 10.30 -29.69
C SER A 25 -3.55 10.77 -28.55
N ASN A 26 -4.39 11.78 -28.84
CA ASN A 26 -5.36 12.33 -27.88
C ASN A 26 -6.37 11.28 -27.41
N VAL A 27 -6.85 10.42 -28.32
CA VAL A 27 -7.86 9.38 -28.01
C VAL A 27 -7.32 8.37 -27.00
N VAL A 28 -6.05 7.95 -27.17
CA VAL A 28 -5.38 7.04 -26.24
C VAL A 28 -5.19 7.72 -24.88
N ALA A 29 -4.63 8.94 -24.86
CA ALA A 29 -4.44 9.71 -23.63
C ALA A 29 -5.75 9.92 -22.86
N ARG A 30 -6.84 10.27 -23.56
CA ARG A 30 -8.15 10.48 -22.93
C ARG A 30 -8.69 9.18 -22.34
N ARG A 31 -8.61 8.06 -23.06
CA ARG A 31 -9.10 6.77 -22.56
C ARG A 31 -8.35 6.33 -21.31
N GLU A 32 -7.02 6.38 -21.35
CA GLU A 32 -6.17 5.97 -20.22
C GLU A 32 -6.25 6.96 -19.06
N GLY A 33 -6.50 8.23 -19.35
CA GLY A 33 -6.69 9.26 -18.32
C GLY A 33 -8.03 9.14 -17.61
N ALA A 34 -9.12 8.87 -18.33
CA ALA A 34 -10.43 8.57 -17.73
C ALA A 34 -10.34 7.38 -16.78
N GLN A 35 -9.64 6.32 -17.20
CA GLN A 35 -9.43 5.16 -16.34
C GLN A 35 -8.65 5.49 -15.06
N GLU A 36 -7.61 6.32 -15.15
CA GLU A 36 -6.79 6.70 -13.99
C GLU A 36 -7.53 7.63 -13.03
N LEU A 37 -8.34 8.54 -13.55
CA LEU A 37 -9.18 9.42 -12.74
C LEU A 37 -10.45 8.72 -12.23
N GLU A 38 -10.68 7.46 -12.61
CA GLU A 38 -11.93 6.72 -12.35
C GLU A 38 -13.19 7.49 -12.82
N GLU A 39 -13.05 8.26 -13.88
CA GLU A 39 -14.11 9.09 -14.47
C GLU A 39 -14.61 8.53 -15.81
N GLU A 40 -15.84 8.91 -16.18
CA GLU A 40 -16.38 8.56 -17.50
C GLU A 40 -15.61 9.26 -18.62
N PHE A 41 -15.44 8.57 -19.75
CA PHE A 41 -14.78 9.13 -20.94
C PHE A 41 -15.40 10.48 -21.39
N SER A 42 -16.72 10.63 -21.24
CA SER A 42 -17.48 11.85 -21.53
C SER A 42 -17.29 12.96 -20.49
N GLY A 43 -16.95 12.62 -19.24
CA GLY A 43 -16.78 13.57 -18.12
C GLY A 43 -15.46 14.34 -18.16
N ILE A 44 -14.43 13.78 -18.78
CA ILE A 44 -13.10 14.40 -18.80
C ILE A 44 -12.84 15.25 -20.05
N SER A 45 -11.99 16.27 -19.91
CA SER A 45 -11.39 16.99 -21.05
C SER A 45 -9.96 16.50 -21.34
N CYS A 46 -9.52 16.59 -22.59
CA CYS A 46 -8.16 16.19 -22.99
C CYS A 46 -7.55 17.21 -23.96
N LYS A 47 -6.46 17.87 -23.54
CA LYS A 47 -5.76 18.91 -24.31
C LYS A 47 -4.29 18.55 -24.49
N ARG A 48 -3.69 18.93 -25.62
CA ARG A 48 -2.24 18.79 -25.79
C ARG A 48 -1.51 19.77 -24.88
N MET A 49 -0.42 19.31 -24.27
CA MET A 49 0.49 20.13 -23.46
C MET A 49 1.92 20.05 -24.04
N PRO A 50 2.25 20.76 -25.14
CA PRO A 50 3.53 20.57 -25.83
C PRO A 50 4.77 20.86 -24.97
N GLY A 51 4.67 21.82 -24.04
CA GLY A 51 5.78 22.16 -23.14
C GLY A 51 6.23 20.99 -22.25
N ALA A 52 5.35 20.02 -21.98
CA ALA A 52 5.66 18.85 -21.16
C ALA A 52 6.22 17.67 -21.96
N ASP A 53 6.28 17.73 -23.30
CA ASP A 53 6.79 16.62 -24.13
C ASP A 53 8.25 16.25 -23.77
N LYS A 54 9.04 17.20 -23.25
CA LYS A 54 10.41 16.97 -22.76
C LYS A 54 10.49 15.95 -21.62
N TYR A 55 9.38 15.70 -20.92
CA TYR A 55 9.30 14.74 -19.82
C TYR A 55 8.81 13.35 -20.26
N ALA A 56 8.59 13.13 -21.57
CA ALA A 56 8.06 11.86 -22.08
C ALA A 56 8.95 10.65 -21.76
N GLU A 57 10.28 10.83 -21.75
CA GLU A 57 11.20 9.74 -21.40
C GLU A 57 11.18 9.39 -19.90
N LEU A 58 10.81 10.34 -19.05
CA LEU A 58 10.60 10.10 -17.61
C LEU A 58 9.25 9.41 -17.35
N GLY A 59 8.31 9.50 -18.29
CA GLY A 59 6.96 8.94 -18.17
C GLY A 59 6.03 9.73 -17.22
N LYS A 60 6.53 10.77 -16.57
CA LYS A 60 5.78 11.70 -15.72
C LYS A 60 6.38 13.10 -15.78
N VAL A 61 5.56 14.11 -15.54
CA VAL A 61 6.06 15.48 -15.28
C VAL A 61 6.40 15.55 -13.79
N PRO A 62 7.62 15.98 -13.40
CA PRO A 62 7.96 16.20 -12.01
C PRO A 62 6.99 17.19 -11.34
N GLY A 63 6.60 16.95 -10.09
CA GLY A 63 5.71 17.79 -9.30
C GLY A 63 6.18 19.25 -9.23
N HIS A 64 7.48 19.46 -9.03
CA HIS A 64 8.07 20.80 -9.07
C HIS A 64 7.87 21.48 -10.45
N ALA A 65 8.00 20.73 -11.56
CA ALA A 65 7.76 21.29 -12.89
C ALA A 65 6.26 21.56 -13.15
N LEU A 66 5.36 20.71 -12.64
CA LEU A 66 3.91 20.96 -12.67
C LEU A 66 3.57 22.30 -12.02
N VAL A 67 4.15 22.60 -10.87
CA VAL A 67 3.95 23.87 -10.17
C VAL A 67 4.61 25.04 -10.91
N GLU A 68 5.93 24.99 -11.09
CA GLU A 68 6.69 26.17 -11.52
C GLU A 68 6.53 26.48 -13.02
N GLU A 69 6.39 25.46 -13.88
CA GLU A 69 6.33 25.66 -15.33
C GLU A 69 4.91 25.69 -15.89
N PHE A 70 4.00 24.93 -15.27
CA PHE A 70 2.66 24.73 -15.79
C PHE A 70 1.57 25.38 -14.92
N GLY A 71 1.91 25.92 -13.75
CA GLY A 71 0.98 26.63 -12.87
C GLY A 71 -0.05 25.72 -12.22
N TRP A 72 0.29 24.45 -12.02
CA TRP A 72 -0.58 23.50 -11.31
C TRP A 72 -0.32 23.61 -9.81
N TRP A 73 -1.30 23.19 -9.02
CA TRP A 73 -1.06 22.89 -7.61
C TRP A 73 -0.69 21.42 -7.44
N GLN A 74 -0.01 21.10 -6.36
CA GLN A 74 0.23 19.75 -5.86
C GLN A 74 -0.28 19.65 -4.43
N GLU A 75 -0.59 18.45 -3.94
CA GLU A 75 -1.03 18.30 -2.55
C GLU A 75 0.17 18.26 -1.61
N CYS A 76 0.10 19.02 -0.52
CA CYS A 76 1.00 18.85 0.61
C CYS A 76 0.83 17.46 1.19
N ALA A 77 1.89 16.65 1.21
CA ALA A 77 1.79 15.25 1.68
C ALA A 77 1.37 15.10 3.16
N TYR A 78 1.49 16.16 3.96
CA TYR A 78 1.04 16.15 5.35
C TYR A 78 -0.42 16.61 5.53
N CYS A 79 -0.72 17.85 5.14
CA CYS A 79 -2.01 18.48 5.45
C CYS A 79 -3.01 18.46 4.29
N GLN A 80 -2.62 17.97 3.11
CA GLN A 80 -3.44 17.91 1.89
C GLN A 80 -3.88 19.28 1.34
N CYS A 81 -3.37 20.39 1.88
CA CYS A 81 -3.56 21.70 1.25
C CYS A 81 -2.84 21.77 -0.10
N HIS A 82 -3.40 22.56 -1.02
CA HIS A 82 -2.78 22.85 -2.30
C HIS A 82 -1.49 23.67 -2.12
N VAL A 83 -0.43 23.24 -2.80
CA VAL A 83 0.87 23.89 -2.91
C VAL A 83 1.06 24.26 -4.37
N ASP A 84 1.07 25.56 -4.64
CA ASP A 84 1.25 26.14 -5.97
C ASP A 84 2.43 27.12 -5.97
N ASN A 85 2.59 27.86 -7.07
CA ASN A 85 3.70 28.80 -7.23
C ASN A 85 3.56 30.06 -6.33
N GLU A 86 2.35 30.36 -5.83
CA GLU A 86 2.06 31.45 -4.91
C GLU A 86 2.20 31.04 -3.43
N THR A 87 2.33 29.73 -3.16
CA THR A 87 2.54 29.21 -1.80
C THR A 87 3.94 29.55 -1.29
N GLU A 88 4.01 30.55 -0.40
CA GLU A 88 5.24 30.96 0.26
C GLU A 88 5.76 29.91 1.25
N GLY A 89 7.08 29.73 1.31
CA GLY A 89 7.71 28.81 2.25
C GLY A 89 7.66 27.33 1.84
N ARG A 90 7.05 26.99 0.69
CA ARG A 90 6.99 25.62 0.17
C ARG A 90 8.35 24.95 0.11
N VAL A 91 8.37 23.66 0.42
CA VAL A 91 9.57 22.82 0.35
C VAL A 91 9.26 21.53 -0.40
N TRP A 92 10.31 20.88 -0.89
CA TRP A 92 10.23 19.66 -1.70
C TRP A 92 11.11 18.56 -1.10
N ASP A 93 10.61 17.34 -1.10
CA ASP A 93 11.39 16.13 -0.88
C ASP A 93 11.24 15.21 -2.10
N GLY A 94 12.25 15.22 -2.97
CA GLY A 94 12.14 14.61 -4.29
C GLY A 94 11.01 15.24 -5.10
N ASP A 95 9.96 14.47 -5.35
CA ASP A 95 8.77 14.87 -6.13
C ASP A 95 7.58 15.29 -5.25
N THR A 96 7.75 15.21 -3.93
CA THR A 96 6.69 15.46 -2.95
C THR A 96 6.70 16.93 -2.51
N ALA A 97 5.54 17.58 -2.60
CA ALA A 97 5.35 18.96 -2.17
C ALA A 97 4.93 19.04 -0.69
N TYR A 98 5.34 20.12 -0.03
CA TYR A 98 4.85 20.51 1.30
C TYR A 98 4.60 22.01 1.35
N CYS A 99 3.59 22.43 2.13
CA CYS A 99 3.31 23.84 2.38
C CYS A 99 4.53 24.58 2.93
N ASP A 100 5.25 23.93 3.84
CA ASP A 100 6.42 24.47 4.52
C ASP A 100 7.28 23.34 5.15
N ALA A 101 8.41 23.74 5.73
CA ALA A 101 9.32 22.84 6.44
C ALA A 101 8.67 22.19 7.68
N GLU A 102 7.64 22.79 8.27
CA GLU A 102 6.93 22.21 9.40
C GLU A 102 6.07 21.02 8.96
N CYS A 103 5.32 21.17 7.86
CA CYS A 103 4.57 20.08 7.23
C CYS A 103 5.49 18.94 6.82
N GLN A 104 6.65 19.24 6.24
CA GLN A 104 7.65 18.22 5.91
C GLN A 104 8.11 17.47 7.17
N ALA A 105 8.49 18.19 8.23
CA ALA A 105 8.94 17.57 9.47
C ALA A 105 7.85 16.69 10.13
N ARG A 106 6.60 17.15 10.14
CA ARG A 106 5.46 16.38 10.67
C ARG A 106 5.23 15.10 9.87
N TRP A 107 5.34 15.16 8.54
CA TRP A 107 5.24 13.98 7.69
C TRP A 107 6.38 12.99 7.94
N MET A 108 7.62 13.48 8.05
CA MET A 108 8.78 12.63 8.35
C MET A 108 8.63 11.93 9.70
N ASN A 109 8.16 12.63 10.74
CA ASN A 109 7.88 12.03 12.04
C ASN A 109 6.78 10.96 11.93
N TYR A 110 5.70 11.24 11.20
CA TYR A 110 4.65 10.26 10.94
C TYR A 110 5.19 8.99 10.26
N LEU A 111 6.06 9.12 9.26
CA LEU A 111 6.66 7.97 8.57
C LEU A 111 7.58 7.17 9.49
N ILE A 112 8.35 7.83 10.36
CA ILE A 112 9.21 7.19 11.36
C ILE A 112 8.36 6.40 12.36
N ASP A 113 7.29 7.00 12.88
CA ASP A 113 6.38 6.35 13.83
C ASP A 113 5.68 5.16 13.17
N ALA A 114 5.22 5.30 11.93
CA ALA A 114 4.58 4.24 11.17
C ALA A 114 5.54 3.07 10.89
N GLU A 115 6.81 3.35 10.56
CA GLU A 115 7.82 2.31 10.37
C GLU A 115 8.19 1.62 11.67
N THR A 116 8.34 2.38 12.76
CA THR A 116 8.60 1.84 14.09
C THR A 116 7.48 0.89 14.51
N GLU A 117 6.22 1.28 14.29
CA GLU A 117 5.07 0.42 14.59
C GLU A 117 5.02 -0.82 13.69
N ARG A 118 5.31 -0.70 12.38
CA ARG A 118 5.42 -1.87 11.48
C ARG A 118 6.48 -2.85 11.96
N GLN A 119 7.65 -2.36 12.37
CA GLN A 119 8.73 -3.20 12.89
C GLN A 119 8.34 -3.86 14.21
N ARG A 120 7.68 -3.13 15.12
CA ARG A 120 7.16 -3.67 16.38
C ARG A 120 6.15 -4.79 16.14
N ILE A 121 5.20 -4.59 15.22
CA ILE A 121 4.19 -5.58 14.85
C ILE A 121 4.87 -6.82 14.26
N LYS A 122 5.78 -6.64 13.29
CA LYS A 122 6.50 -7.75 12.67
C LYS A 122 7.32 -8.56 13.66
N ALA A 123 8.00 -7.90 14.60
CA ALA A 123 8.77 -8.57 15.64
C ALA A 123 7.84 -9.40 16.56
N ALA A 124 6.70 -8.84 16.95
CA ALA A 124 5.72 -9.53 17.78
C ALA A 124 5.04 -10.70 17.04
N GLU A 125 4.80 -10.57 15.73
CA GLU A 125 4.30 -11.66 14.87
C GLU A 125 5.31 -12.81 14.78
N LEU A 126 6.61 -12.50 14.61
CA LEU A 126 7.66 -13.52 14.61
C LEU A 126 7.76 -14.25 15.96
N GLU A 127 7.73 -13.52 17.08
CA GLU A 127 7.70 -14.11 18.43
C GLU A 127 6.46 -15.00 18.64
N ALA A 128 5.30 -14.59 18.09
CA ALA A 128 4.08 -15.37 18.15
C ALA A 128 4.18 -16.68 17.36
N ILE A 129 4.82 -16.66 16.19
CA ILE A 129 5.12 -17.86 15.38
C ILE A 129 5.99 -18.83 16.18
N GLU A 130 7.06 -18.35 16.81
CA GLU A 130 7.94 -19.19 17.64
C GLU A 130 7.18 -19.83 18.80
N LYS A 131 6.34 -19.05 19.50
CA LYS A 131 5.47 -19.57 20.57
C LYS A 131 4.49 -20.62 20.07
N ALA A 132 3.91 -20.45 18.88
CA ALA A 132 3.01 -21.43 18.29
C ALA A 132 3.73 -22.73 17.94
N ILE A 133 4.92 -22.65 17.33
CA ILE A 133 5.73 -23.83 16.99
C ILE A 133 6.12 -24.60 18.26
N ALA A 134 6.49 -23.89 19.33
CA ALA A 134 6.80 -24.51 20.62
C ALA A 134 5.57 -25.15 21.29
N LYS A 135 4.41 -24.49 21.24
CA LYS A 135 3.16 -24.97 21.88
C LYS A 135 2.51 -26.11 21.10
N PHE A 136 2.65 -26.14 19.78
CA PHE A 136 2.01 -27.08 18.89
C PHE A 136 3.06 -27.79 18.00
N PRO A 137 3.71 -28.85 18.51
CA PRO A 137 4.73 -29.58 17.76
C PRO A 137 4.20 -30.19 16.45
N GLY A 138 4.90 -29.97 15.35
CA GLY A 138 4.55 -30.54 14.04
C GLY A 138 3.58 -29.72 13.19
N ILE A 139 3.26 -28.49 13.60
CA ILE A 139 2.53 -27.54 12.75
C ILE A 139 3.37 -27.10 11.55
N THR A 140 2.69 -26.71 10.48
CA THR A 140 3.28 -26.21 9.23
C THR A 140 2.52 -25.00 8.72
N ASP A 141 3.07 -24.31 7.71
CA ASP A 141 2.40 -23.18 7.05
C ASP A 141 1.91 -22.11 8.05
N VAL A 142 2.84 -21.73 8.96
CA VAL A 142 2.58 -20.87 10.11
C VAL A 142 2.73 -19.41 9.70
N ILE A 143 1.68 -18.62 9.93
CA ILE A 143 1.66 -17.17 9.71
C ILE A 143 1.05 -16.50 10.94
N ALA A 144 1.51 -15.32 11.30
CA ALA A 144 0.92 -14.52 12.37
C ALA A 144 0.57 -13.14 11.84
N HIS A 145 -0.58 -12.63 12.28
CA HIS A 145 -1.07 -11.31 11.87
C HIS A 145 -1.69 -10.59 13.06
N GLN A 146 -1.38 -9.30 13.21
CA GLN A 146 -2.12 -8.42 14.10
C GLN A 146 -3.46 -8.01 13.46
N ASN A 147 -4.57 -8.23 14.18
CA ASN A 147 -5.90 -7.82 13.73
C ASN A 147 -6.21 -6.34 14.06
N PHE A 148 -7.38 -5.85 13.64
CA PHE A 148 -7.81 -4.46 13.91
C PHE A 148 -7.97 -4.12 15.40
N LYS A 149 -8.10 -5.13 16.27
CA LYS A 149 -8.14 -4.98 17.74
C LYS A 149 -6.75 -4.98 18.37
N LYS A 150 -5.69 -4.99 17.55
CA LYS A 150 -4.28 -5.09 17.96
C LYS A 150 -3.92 -6.43 18.64
N GLU A 151 -4.72 -7.47 18.43
CA GLU A 151 -4.44 -8.82 18.92
C GLU A 151 -3.69 -9.61 17.84
N ILE A 152 -2.68 -10.39 18.23
CA ILE A 152 -1.96 -11.27 17.31
C ILE A 152 -2.68 -12.61 17.24
N VAL A 153 -3.02 -13.04 16.03
CA VAL A 153 -3.59 -14.35 15.76
C VAL A 153 -2.61 -15.12 14.88
N VAL A 154 -2.26 -16.33 15.32
CA VAL A 154 -1.42 -17.24 14.56
C VAL A 154 -2.32 -18.22 13.81
N TYR A 155 -2.06 -18.39 12.53
CA TYR A 155 -2.71 -19.38 11.69
C TYR A 155 -1.70 -20.44 11.28
N PHE A 156 -2.09 -21.71 11.33
CA PHE A 156 -1.21 -22.81 10.99
C PHE A 156 -1.98 -24.03 10.54
N ARG A 157 -1.33 -24.91 9.77
CA ARG A 157 -1.79 -26.27 9.53
C ARG A 157 -1.27 -27.20 10.60
N PHE A 158 -2.04 -28.21 10.95
CA PHE A 158 -1.67 -29.21 11.95
C PHE A 158 -1.88 -30.62 11.38
N PRO A 159 -1.22 -31.65 11.94
CA PRO A 159 -1.38 -33.03 11.48
C PRO A 159 -2.84 -33.48 11.47
N GLY A 160 -3.31 -33.95 10.30
CA GLY A 160 -4.68 -34.41 10.10
C GLY A 160 -5.71 -33.30 9.79
N GLY A 161 -5.34 -32.02 9.88
CA GLY A 161 -6.18 -30.90 9.48
C GLY A 161 -6.17 -30.67 7.97
N THR A 162 -7.29 -30.17 7.44
CA THR A 162 -7.46 -29.84 6.01
C THR A 162 -7.32 -28.34 5.74
N GLU A 163 -7.67 -27.51 6.72
CA GLU A 163 -7.58 -26.05 6.67
C GLU A 163 -6.59 -25.51 7.70
N ARG A 164 -6.32 -24.19 7.65
CA ARG A 164 -5.55 -23.53 8.70
C ARG A 164 -6.42 -23.37 9.95
N ALA A 165 -5.90 -23.84 11.08
CA ALA A 165 -6.41 -23.47 12.39
C ALA A 165 -6.03 -22.02 12.71
N SER A 166 -6.78 -21.38 13.60
CA SER A 166 -6.46 -20.06 14.15
C SER A 166 -6.28 -20.14 15.66
N TRP A 167 -5.23 -19.48 16.15
CA TRP A 167 -4.89 -19.44 17.56
C TRP A 167 -4.58 -18.00 17.95
N PRO A 168 -5.50 -17.31 18.65
CA PRO A 168 -5.17 -16.04 19.30
C PRO A 168 -4.01 -16.27 20.27
N LEU A 169 -2.96 -15.44 20.18
CA LEU A 169 -1.74 -15.64 20.94
C LEU A 169 -2.04 -15.73 22.44
N GLY A 170 -1.64 -16.85 23.05
CA GLY A 170 -1.84 -17.10 24.48
C GLY A 170 -3.20 -17.71 24.86
N ALA A 171 -4.13 -17.87 23.92
CA ALA A 171 -5.41 -18.51 24.21
C ALA A 171 -5.26 -20.00 24.55
N ASP A 172 -6.22 -20.51 25.31
CA ASP A 172 -6.33 -21.94 25.66
C ASP A 172 -7.01 -22.78 24.58
N SER A 173 -7.77 -22.13 23.70
CA SER A 173 -8.49 -22.77 22.61
C SER A 173 -7.90 -22.40 21.25
N VAL A 174 -8.05 -23.33 20.31
CA VAL A 174 -7.70 -23.19 18.90
C VAL A 174 -8.99 -23.27 18.09
N GLY A 175 -9.22 -22.30 17.21
CA GLY A 175 -10.33 -22.28 16.28
C GLY A 175 -10.02 -23.09 15.02
N VAL A 176 -10.99 -23.85 14.54
CA VAL A 176 -10.91 -24.63 13.29
C VAL A 176 -12.25 -24.60 12.56
N GLY A 177 -12.23 -24.88 11.25
CA GLY A 177 -13.44 -25.15 10.49
C GLY A 177 -14.18 -26.38 10.99
N HIS A 178 -15.47 -26.51 10.67
CA HIS A 178 -16.34 -27.59 11.17
C HIS A 178 -15.76 -29.00 10.89
N GLY A 179 -15.16 -29.21 9.72
CA GLY A 179 -14.56 -30.50 9.31
C GLY A 179 -13.31 -30.92 10.10
N ASP A 180 -12.64 -29.97 10.75
CA ASP A 180 -11.33 -30.18 11.39
C ASP A 180 -11.43 -30.31 12.92
N SER A 181 -12.64 -30.30 13.49
CA SER A 181 -12.87 -30.36 14.94
C SER A 181 -12.36 -31.66 15.58
N GLU A 182 -12.67 -32.82 14.99
CA GLU A 182 -12.21 -34.11 15.48
C GLU A 182 -10.70 -34.34 15.22
N PRO A 183 -10.16 -34.03 14.02
CA PRO A 183 -8.71 -34.02 13.81
C PRO A 183 -7.94 -33.17 14.82
N LEU A 184 -8.42 -31.96 15.14
CA LEU A 184 -7.79 -31.08 16.12
C LEU A 184 -7.79 -31.71 17.51
N LYS A 185 -8.91 -32.30 17.94
CA LYS A 185 -8.99 -32.99 19.24
C LYS A 185 -7.98 -34.13 19.31
N ALA A 186 -7.89 -34.95 18.26
CA ALA A 186 -6.95 -36.06 18.19
C ALA A 186 -5.49 -35.56 18.28
N TYR A 187 -5.16 -34.50 17.55
CA TYR A 187 -3.84 -33.86 17.58
C TYR A 187 -3.50 -33.28 18.96
N LEU A 188 -4.39 -32.49 19.57
CA LEU A 188 -4.13 -31.92 20.90
C LEU A 188 -3.99 -33.01 21.97
N GLN A 189 -4.71 -34.13 21.83
CA GLN A 189 -4.54 -35.29 22.71
C GLN A 189 -3.18 -35.98 22.52
N SER A 190 -2.66 -36.08 21.29
CA SER A 190 -1.33 -36.67 21.07
C SER A 190 -0.23 -35.83 21.72
N ILE A 191 -0.27 -34.51 21.56
CA ILE A 191 0.69 -33.58 22.19
C ILE A 191 0.71 -33.75 23.71
N ARG A 192 -0.47 -33.87 24.35
CA ARG A 192 -0.57 -34.05 25.80
C ARG A 192 0.03 -35.36 26.28
N LYS A 193 -0.12 -36.45 25.51
CA LYS A 193 0.46 -37.75 25.84
C LYS A 193 1.99 -37.70 25.78
N ASP A 194 2.53 -37.06 24.74
CA ASP A 194 3.97 -36.94 24.54
C ASP A 194 4.63 -36.05 25.61
N ALA A 195 3.91 -35.07 26.17
CA ALA A 195 4.40 -34.21 27.25
C ALA A 195 4.43 -34.88 28.64
N THR A 196 3.86 -36.08 28.80
CA THR A 196 3.76 -36.80 30.09
C THR A 196 4.70 -38.02 30.18
N GLN A 197 5.50 -38.28 29.15
CA GLN A 197 6.59 -39.27 29.13
C GLN A 197 7.95 -38.60 29.31
#